data_AF-A0A9P5X7Q6-F1
#
_entry.id   AF-A0A9P5X7Q6-F1
#
_cell.length_a   1.000
_cell.length_b   1.000
_cell.length_c   1.000
_cell.angle_alpha   90.00
_cell.angle_beta   90.00
_cell.angle_gamma   90.00
#
_symmetry.space_group_name_H-M   'P 1'
#
loop_
_entity.id
_entity.type
_entity.pdbx_description
1 polymer ?
#
loop_
_entity_poly.entity_id
_entity_poly.type
_entity_poly.pdbx_seq_one_letter_code
_entity_poly.pdbx_strand_id
1 'polypeptide(L)'
;MTAAASASSTPNHSRPYKSECGRELTDTRIAIATEMDTEMLLCNVESFQQSYLPFIPTAEDIDSCVQLICDNGLLVKKDTDSLQWRDFPKPPSRLSGTGKVVFSPLKAIVDVISRHKFTGDRPGRVNVPRVEYRDCPNANVHSELCNATFNIDGCFELGEGGGLEGQGTRLAASNIAISAVLKKNEKDWVDNRQKLVSAASHIMNDDPRRAFVFGFTIEDDKMALWYFSRSHSTKSKDFNFIQDYKQLISVFISFIFTDEAGLGYDPIVHRSAVGDITYTYEIPVAGATRYFKSTGTLSSYRSLGVTGHMTRVWKAIEVSSPGGRPIPGKKEVALKDVWLEDDATPEKAIQDAIFAEVKKQRNLRDNGQPSRLDLVMKWRIKIDFEKVIKGDEYQKYFPTVTQDRSTAPRSYRPKRRYIVVYSEICTAFHDAVNLKTSFKALEGALIALVILFIAGWLHRDVSTGNILVFVDEETVTGKLSDLEYAKEFSLTIARSDPKTGTPYFMAYELLTGVSFRKSQPLDVDFAQKIWEGKVISPEQCLTQSSAAPLGVVCNFQHDLESLFWIALWILLARVDYQLLIPSVCEAYLR
;
A
#
# COMPACT_ATOMS: atom_id res chain seq x y z
N MET A 1 -17.79 45.17 10.79
CA MET A 1 -16.41 45.06 11.31
C MET A 1 -16.12 43.58 11.55
N THR A 2 -15.20 43.05 10.74
CA THR A 2 -14.40 41.83 10.92
C THR A 2 -15.10 40.52 11.32
N ALA A 3 -15.49 39.76 10.30
CA ALA A 3 -15.55 38.30 10.35
C ALA A 3 -14.12 37.74 10.26
N ALA A 4 -13.72 36.92 11.23
CA ALA A 4 -12.44 36.23 11.23
C ALA A 4 -12.56 34.94 10.40
N ALA A 5 -11.72 34.83 9.37
CA ALA A 5 -11.62 33.67 8.51
C ALA A 5 -11.05 32.46 9.27
N SER A 6 -11.78 31.35 9.25
CA SER A 6 -11.30 30.03 9.66
C SER A 6 -10.26 29.53 8.66
N ALA A 7 -9.03 29.34 9.12
CA ALA A 7 -7.99 28.64 8.36
C ALA A 7 -8.40 27.16 8.21
N SER A 8 -8.75 26.76 6.99
CA SER A 8 -8.97 25.36 6.63
C SER A 8 -7.62 24.63 6.71
N SER A 9 -7.47 23.76 7.70
CA SER A 9 -6.36 22.81 7.78
C SER A 9 -6.41 21.86 6.59
N THR A 10 -5.41 21.95 5.73
CA THR A 10 -5.12 20.98 4.68
C THR A 10 -4.80 19.62 5.29
N PRO A 11 -5.23 18.49 4.67
CA PRO A 11 -4.86 17.17 5.15
C PRO A 11 -3.34 17.00 4.99
N ASN A 12 -2.65 16.69 6.09
CA ASN A 12 -1.24 16.33 6.08
C ASN A 12 -1.08 15.02 5.31
N HIS A 13 -0.45 15.06 4.15
CA HIS A 13 -0.14 13.87 3.36
C HIS A 13 1.04 13.11 3.97
N SER A 14 0.92 11.79 3.90
CA SER A 14 1.84 10.76 4.39
C SER A 14 3.26 10.91 3.81
N ARG A 15 4.14 11.52 4.61
CA ARG A 15 5.59 11.40 4.39
C ARG A 15 5.97 9.92 4.42
N PRO A 16 6.95 9.46 3.61
CA PRO A 16 7.62 8.21 3.94
C PRO A 16 8.19 8.35 5.36
N TYR A 17 7.69 7.55 6.31
CA TYR A 17 8.26 7.50 7.64
C TYR A 17 9.61 6.78 7.56
N LYS A 18 10.67 7.51 7.19
CA LYS A 18 12.01 7.17 7.67
C LYS A 18 11.97 7.45 9.16
N SER A 19 11.93 6.40 9.97
CA SER A 19 12.01 6.53 11.43
C SER A 19 13.32 7.22 11.76
N GLU A 20 13.30 8.54 11.93
CA GLU A 20 14.40 9.26 12.56
C GLU A 20 14.59 8.64 13.95
N CYS A 21 15.83 8.26 14.24
CA CYS A 21 16.23 7.72 15.52
C CYS A 21 15.93 8.78 16.61
N GLY A 22 14.86 8.60 17.40
CA GLY A 22 14.59 9.45 18.56
C GLY A 22 13.14 9.80 18.91
N ARG A 23 12.10 9.40 18.15
CA ARG A 23 10.71 9.65 18.58
C ARG A 23 10.23 8.63 19.62
N GLU A 24 9.58 9.11 20.68
CA GLU A 24 8.95 8.24 21.66
C GLU A 24 7.74 7.49 21.04
N LEU A 25 7.51 6.25 21.49
CA LEU A 25 6.40 5.39 21.01
C LEU A 25 5.04 6.07 21.15
N THR A 26 4.87 6.92 22.16
CA THR A 26 3.63 7.63 22.45
C THR A 26 3.28 8.64 21.35
N ASP A 27 4.26 9.40 20.86
CA ASP A 27 4.04 10.40 19.80
C ASP A 27 3.66 9.74 18.47
N THR A 28 4.26 8.57 18.20
CA THR A 28 3.96 7.78 16.99
C THR A 28 2.54 7.23 17.03
N ARG A 29 2.05 6.78 18.20
CA ARG A 29 0.66 6.29 18.36
C ARG A 29 -0.38 7.36 18.07
N ILE A 30 -0.16 8.58 18.56
CA ILE A 30 -1.10 9.70 18.35
C ILE A 30 -1.15 10.04 16.86
N ALA A 31 0.01 10.12 16.20
CA ALA A 31 0.06 10.42 14.76
C ALA A 31 -0.67 9.36 13.91
N ILE A 32 -0.45 8.06 14.20
CA ILE A 32 -1.17 6.97 13.54
C ILE A 32 -2.67 7.08 13.76
N ALA A 33 -3.10 7.32 14.99
CA ALA A 33 -4.52 7.44 15.32
C ALA A 33 -5.19 8.62 14.60
N THR A 34 -4.50 9.76 14.50
CA THR A 34 -5.01 10.92 13.75
C THR A 34 -5.15 10.64 12.26
N GLU A 35 -4.19 9.94 11.65
CA GLU A 35 -4.26 9.57 10.23
C GLU A 35 -5.40 8.59 9.97
N MET A 36 -5.49 7.54 10.80
CA MET A 36 -6.51 6.49 10.65
C MET A 36 -7.93 6.95 11.00
N ASP A 37 -8.12 8.01 11.80
CA ASP A 37 -9.45 8.54 12.13
C ASP A 37 -10.26 8.90 10.88
N THR A 38 -9.59 9.37 9.83
CA THR A 38 -10.22 9.70 8.54
C THR A 38 -10.61 8.47 7.70
N GLU A 39 -10.16 7.27 8.09
CA GLU A 39 -10.33 6.01 7.34
C GLU A 39 -11.24 4.99 8.06
N MET A 40 -11.70 5.30 9.28
CA MET A 40 -12.48 4.40 10.12
C MET A 40 -13.99 4.49 9.82
N LEU A 41 -14.57 3.39 9.35
CA LEU A 41 -16.01 3.22 9.24
C LEU A 41 -16.61 2.70 10.56
N LEU A 42 -17.89 3.00 10.79
CA LEU A 42 -18.66 2.44 11.92
C LEU A 42 -19.85 1.63 11.39
N CYS A 43 -20.00 0.40 11.87
CA CYS A 43 -21.18 -0.44 11.58
C CYS A 43 -21.75 -1.07 12.86
N ASN A 44 -22.95 -1.64 12.80
CA ASN A 44 -23.46 -2.44 13.92
C ASN A 44 -22.75 -3.81 13.98
N VAL A 45 -22.89 -4.54 15.07
CA VAL A 45 -22.20 -5.83 15.29
C VAL A 45 -22.63 -6.88 14.26
N GLU A 46 -23.91 -6.98 13.95
CA GLU A 46 -24.44 -7.96 12.99
C GLU A 46 -23.87 -7.75 11.58
N SER A 47 -23.87 -6.51 11.09
CA SER A 47 -23.27 -6.14 9.81
C SER A 47 -21.76 -6.38 9.82
N PHE A 48 -21.08 -6.19 10.95
CA PHE A 48 -19.66 -6.53 11.08
C PHE A 48 -19.45 -8.04 10.90
N GLN A 49 -20.24 -8.87 11.57
CA GLN A 49 -20.11 -10.32 11.47
C GLN A 49 -20.39 -10.83 10.06
N GLN A 50 -21.43 -10.30 9.41
CA GLN A 50 -21.80 -10.68 8.04
C GLN A 50 -20.77 -10.24 7.00
N SER A 51 -20.13 -9.08 7.20
CA SER A 51 -19.23 -8.49 6.20
C SER A 51 -17.77 -8.90 6.38
N TYR A 52 -17.33 -9.17 7.62
CA TYR A 52 -15.91 -9.27 7.93
C TYR A 52 -15.50 -10.56 8.62
N LEU A 53 -16.34 -11.19 9.45
CA LEU A 53 -15.91 -12.43 10.10
C LEU A 53 -15.77 -13.56 9.07
N PRO A 54 -14.81 -14.49 9.25
CA PRO A 54 -14.56 -15.56 8.28
C PRO A 54 -15.79 -16.44 8.03
N PHE A 55 -16.58 -16.67 9.07
CA PHE A 55 -17.89 -17.31 9.02
C PHE A 55 -18.71 -16.92 10.26
N ILE A 56 -20.02 -17.18 10.23
CA ILE A 56 -20.92 -17.02 11.38
C ILE A 56 -21.29 -18.43 11.89
N PRO A 57 -20.98 -18.78 13.16
CA PRO A 57 -21.39 -20.07 13.74
C PRO A 57 -22.91 -20.19 13.80
N THR A 58 -23.44 -21.40 13.67
CA THR A 58 -24.88 -21.63 13.85
C THR A 58 -25.30 -21.57 15.30
N ALA A 59 -26.60 -21.38 15.54
CA ALA A 59 -27.15 -21.43 16.89
C ALA A 59 -26.79 -22.73 17.62
N GLU A 60 -26.79 -23.87 16.92
CA GLU A 60 -26.38 -25.17 17.48
C GLU A 60 -24.91 -25.19 17.91
N ASP A 61 -23.99 -24.64 17.10
CA ASP A 61 -22.56 -24.53 17.45
C ASP A 61 -22.39 -23.68 18.72
N ILE A 62 -23.11 -22.55 18.79
CA ILE A 62 -23.07 -21.62 19.93
C ILE A 62 -23.65 -22.29 21.17
N ASP A 63 -24.81 -22.93 21.10
CA ASP A 63 -25.48 -23.55 22.25
C ASP A 63 -24.69 -24.75 22.77
N SER A 64 -24.12 -25.57 21.88
CA SER A 64 -23.21 -26.65 22.24
C SER A 64 -21.94 -26.13 22.92
N CYS A 65 -21.37 -25.03 22.43
CA CYS A 65 -20.22 -24.39 23.07
C CYS A 65 -20.58 -23.74 24.42
N VAL A 66 -21.78 -23.16 24.56
CA VAL A 66 -22.30 -22.65 25.84
C VAL A 66 -22.39 -23.80 26.86
N GLN A 67 -22.93 -24.95 26.46
CA GLN A 67 -22.99 -26.14 27.32
C GLN A 67 -21.59 -26.58 27.76
N LEU A 68 -20.63 -26.64 26.83
CA LEU A 68 -19.24 -26.97 27.14
C LEU A 68 -18.62 -25.99 28.17
N ILE A 69 -18.91 -24.70 28.06
CA ILE A 69 -18.44 -23.65 28.98
C ILE A 69 -19.11 -23.80 30.36
N CYS A 70 -20.40 -24.16 30.42
CA CYS A 70 -21.10 -24.51 31.66
C CYS A 70 -20.50 -25.74 32.34
N ASP A 71 -20.22 -26.80 31.57
CA ASP A 71 -19.64 -28.05 32.08
C ASP A 71 -18.23 -27.83 32.66
N ASN A 72 -17.50 -26.82 32.17
CA ASN A 72 -16.21 -26.37 32.71
C ASN A 72 -16.35 -25.31 33.84
N GLY A 73 -17.58 -24.98 34.25
CA GLY A 73 -17.87 -24.10 35.38
C GLY A 73 -17.51 -22.63 35.16
N LEU A 74 -17.42 -22.18 33.91
CA LEU A 74 -17.08 -20.79 33.55
C LEU A 74 -18.34 -19.92 33.36
N LEU A 75 -19.45 -20.51 32.91
CA LEU A 75 -20.79 -19.91 32.94
C LEU A 75 -21.61 -20.60 34.03
N VAL A 76 -22.16 -19.81 34.94
CA VAL A 76 -22.95 -20.27 36.10
C VAL A 76 -24.35 -19.68 36.08
N LYS A 77 -25.31 -20.34 36.72
CA LYS A 77 -26.67 -19.82 36.88
C LYS A 77 -26.66 -18.57 37.76
N LYS A 78 -27.27 -17.50 37.28
CA LYS A 78 -27.51 -16.26 38.05
C LYS A 78 -28.88 -16.29 38.72
N ASP A 79 -29.89 -16.74 37.97
CA ASP A 79 -31.27 -16.98 38.42
C ASP A 79 -31.84 -18.22 37.68
N THR A 80 -33.17 -18.44 37.74
CA THR A 80 -33.82 -19.62 37.12
C THR A 80 -33.62 -19.69 35.60
N ASP A 81 -33.50 -18.54 34.93
CA ASP A 81 -33.58 -18.45 33.46
C ASP A 81 -32.35 -17.78 32.81
N SER A 82 -31.36 -17.33 33.60
CA SER A 82 -30.16 -16.66 33.07
C SER A 82 -28.83 -17.23 33.58
N LEU A 83 -27.86 -17.21 32.68
CA LEU A 83 -26.46 -17.56 32.93
C LEU A 83 -25.61 -16.28 33.04
N GLN A 84 -24.51 -16.38 33.76
CA GLN A 84 -23.52 -15.33 33.92
C GLN A 84 -22.11 -15.91 33.99
N TRP A 85 -21.12 -15.17 33.50
CA TRP A 85 -19.72 -15.53 33.68
C TRP A 85 -19.35 -15.56 35.16
N ARG A 86 -18.80 -16.69 35.62
CA ARG A 86 -18.33 -16.86 37.01
C ARG A 86 -17.36 -15.75 37.42
N ASP A 87 -16.40 -15.46 36.54
CA ASP A 87 -15.30 -14.53 36.83
C ASP A 87 -15.61 -13.07 36.42
N PHE A 88 -16.77 -12.83 35.79
CA PHE A 88 -17.29 -11.48 35.51
C PHE A 88 -18.71 -11.28 36.08
N PRO A 89 -18.89 -11.38 37.42
CA PRO A 89 -20.20 -11.22 38.07
C PRO A 89 -20.72 -9.77 38.05
N LYS A 90 -19.86 -8.81 37.70
CA LYS A 90 -20.10 -7.38 37.59
C LYS A 90 -19.09 -6.78 36.60
N PRO A 91 -19.30 -5.54 36.11
CA PRO A 91 -18.36 -4.90 35.20
C PRO A 91 -16.93 -4.86 35.76
N PRO A 92 -15.89 -5.06 34.93
CA PRO A 92 -14.47 -4.99 35.29
C PRO A 92 -14.07 -3.81 36.19
N SER A 93 -14.61 -2.62 35.95
CA SER A 93 -14.38 -1.41 36.76
C SER A 93 -14.69 -1.62 38.25
N ARG A 94 -15.62 -2.52 38.57
CA ARG A 94 -16.08 -2.83 39.93
C ARG A 94 -15.40 -4.07 40.55
N LEU A 95 -14.53 -4.76 39.81
CA LEU A 95 -13.74 -5.89 40.30
C LEU A 95 -12.44 -5.39 40.96
N SER A 96 -11.93 -6.13 41.94
CA SER A 96 -10.65 -5.82 42.59
C SER A 96 -9.48 -6.27 41.70
N GLY A 97 -8.35 -5.57 41.79
CA GLY A 97 -7.14 -5.89 41.02
C GLY A 97 -6.90 -4.99 39.80
N THR A 98 -5.75 -5.21 39.17
CA THR A 98 -5.31 -4.51 37.94
C THR A 98 -6.02 -5.06 36.71
N GLY A 99 -6.04 -4.32 35.60
CA GLY A 99 -6.64 -4.79 34.34
C GLY A 99 -6.12 -6.17 33.91
N LYS A 100 -4.81 -6.40 34.02
CA LYS A 100 -4.17 -7.71 33.79
C LYS A 100 -4.85 -8.85 34.56
N VAL A 101 -5.10 -8.67 35.85
CA VAL A 101 -5.69 -9.71 36.69
C VAL A 101 -7.17 -9.88 36.35
N VAL A 102 -7.88 -8.76 36.20
CA VAL A 102 -9.33 -8.74 35.94
C VAL A 102 -9.68 -9.42 34.62
N PHE A 103 -8.85 -9.28 33.58
CA PHE A 103 -9.12 -9.88 32.27
C PHE A 103 -8.48 -11.25 32.03
N SER A 104 -7.61 -11.72 32.92
CA SER A 104 -7.01 -13.07 32.83
C SER A 104 -8.00 -14.24 32.65
N PRO A 105 -9.25 -14.19 33.15
CA PRO A 105 -10.23 -15.26 32.87
C PRO A 105 -10.60 -15.44 31.39
N LEU A 106 -10.35 -14.44 30.53
CA LEU A 106 -10.59 -14.57 29.08
C LEU A 106 -9.82 -15.74 28.47
N LYS A 107 -8.60 -16.00 28.95
CA LYS A 107 -7.82 -17.15 28.48
C LYS A 107 -8.54 -18.48 28.73
N ALA A 108 -9.06 -18.68 29.94
CA ALA A 108 -9.79 -19.91 30.26
C ALA A 108 -11.04 -20.09 29.39
N ILE A 109 -11.74 -19.00 29.09
CA ILE A 109 -12.91 -19.01 28.19
C ILE A 109 -12.48 -19.46 26.78
N VAL A 110 -11.44 -18.82 26.22
CA VAL A 110 -10.94 -19.16 24.88
C VAL A 110 -10.38 -20.58 24.81
N ASP A 111 -9.65 -21.03 25.84
CA ASP A 111 -9.10 -22.39 25.91
C ASP A 111 -10.22 -23.45 25.92
N VAL A 112 -11.39 -23.15 26.51
CA VAL A 112 -12.57 -24.04 26.44
C VAL A 112 -13.23 -23.98 25.07
N ILE A 113 -13.42 -22.80 24.48
CA ILE A 113 -13.97 -22.65 23.13
C ILE A 113 -13.13 -23.42 22.10
N SER A 114 -11.80 -23.39 22.24
CA SER A 114 -10.85 -24.08 21.34
C SER A 114 -11.01 -25.61 21.35
N ARG A 115 -11.67 -26.18 22.36
CA ARG A 115 -11.98 -27.63 22.45
C ARG A 115 -13.29 -27.99 21.76
N HIS A 116 -14.08 -27.01 21.32
CA HIS A 116 -15.35 -27.25 20.65
C HIS A 116 -15.16 -28.14 19.42
N LYS A 117 -16.12 -29.04 19.19
CA LYS A 117 -16.12 -29.99 18.08
C LYS A 117 -17.36 -29.77 17.24
N PHE A 118 -17.13 -29.54 15.96
CA PHE A 118 -18.20 -29.35 15.00
C PHE A 118 -18.63 -30.66 14.35
N THR A 119 -19.87 -30.69 13.91
CA THR A 119 -20.42 -31.74 13.06
C THR A 119 -20.47 -31.28 11.62
N GLY A 120 -19.81 -32.02 10.73
CA GLY A 120 -19.76 -31.74 9.29
C GLY A 120 -18.81 -30.61 8.90
N ASP A 121 -18.67 -30.40 7.59
CA ASP A 121 -17.79 -29.38 7.01
C ASP A 121 -18.60 -28.17 6.54
N ARG A 122 -18.02 -26.97 6.63
CA ARG A 122 -18.62 -25.74 6.11
C ARG A 122 -17.58 -24.85 5.44
N PRO A 123 -17.93 -24.11 4.37
CA PRO A 123 -17.04 -23.13 3.76
C PRO A 123 -16.57 -22.08 4.77
N GLY A 124 -15.28 -21.70 4.69
CA GLY A 124 -14.68 -20.68 5.56
C GLY A 124 -14.41 -21.13 7.01
N ARG A 125 -14.73 -22.39 7.36
CA ARG A 125 -14.52 -22.95 8.69
C ARG A 125 -13.60 -24.16 8.65
N VAL A 126 -12.62 -24.21 9.54
CA VAL A 126 -11.81 -25.41 9.81
C VAL A 126 -12.29 -26.10 11.08
N ASN A 127 -12.10 -27.42 11.18
CA ASN A 127 -12.57 -28.22 12.33
C ASN A 127 -11.55 -28.28 13.48
N VAL A 128 -10.40 -27.62 13.34
CA VAL A 128 -9.33 -27.57 14.33
C VAL A 128 -8.97 -26.11 14.63
N PRO A 129 -8.66 -25.77 15.89
CA PRO A 129 -8.25 -24.41 16.22
C PRO A 129 -6.97 -24.05 15.46
N ARG A 130 -6.96 -22.89 14.79
CA ARG A 130 -5.79 -22.39 14.05
C ARG A 130 -4.96 -21.40 14.85
N VAL A 131 -5.55 -20.83 15.89
CA VAL A 131 -4.92 -19.83 16.75
C VAL A 131 -5.08 -20.18 18.22
N GLU A 132 -4.16 -19.69 19.04
CA GLU A 132 -4.17 -19.80 20.49
C GLU A 132 -4.22 -18.40 21.12
N TYR A 133 -4.94 -18.27 22.25
CA TYR A 133 -4.99 -17.01 22.97
C TYR A 133 -3.86 -16.90 23.99
N ARG A 134 -3.12 -15.79 23.89
CA ARG A 134 -2.01 -15.43 24.77
C ARG A 134 -2.29 -14.11 25.46
N ASP A 135 -2.26 -14.14 26.80
CA ASP A 135 -2.17 -12.91 27.60
C ASP A 135 -0.81 -12.25 27.38
N CYS A 136 -0.82 -10.98 26.99
CA CYS A 136 0.39 -10.21 26.66
C CYS A 136 0.60 -8.94 27.51
N PRO A 137 0.24 -8.90 28.81
CA PRO A 137 0.25 -7.68 29.58
C PRO A 137 1.70 -7.16 29.74
N ASN A 138 1.97 -5.98 29.19
CA ASN A 138 3.29 -5.35 29.14
C ASN A 138 4.34 -6.09 28.29
N ALA A 139 3.93 -7.01 27.41
CA ALA A 139 4.85 -7.66 26.49
C ALA A 139 5.22 -6.71 25.35
N ASN A 140 6.53 -6.53 25.11
CA ASN A 140 7.02 -5.83 23.92
C ASN A 140 6.98 -6.80 22.74
N VAL A 141 6.04 -6.58 21.82
CA VAL A 141 5.96 -7.36 20.58
C VAL A 141 7.22 -7.10 19.76
N HIS A 142 7.86 -8.17 19.32
CA HIS A 142 8.99 -8.11 18.41
C HIS A 142 8.48 -7.80 17.00
N SER A 143 9.03 -6.78 16.37
CA SER A 143 8.85 -6.47 14.95
C SER A 143 10.18 -6.60 14.25
N GLU A 144 10.15 -7.11 13.02
CA GLU A 144 11.28 -7.21 12.12
C GLU A 144 11.67 -5.83 11.58
N LEU A 145 10.74 -4.88 11.62
CA LEU A 145 11.00 -3.50 11.29
C LEU A 145 11.75 -2.81 12.44
N CYS A 146 12.90 -2.20 12.10
CA CYS A 146 13.66 -1.36 13.02
C CYS A 146 12.76 -0.31 13.69
N ASN A 147 12.81 -0.24 15.03
CA ASN A 147 12.09 0.71 15.90
C ASN A 147 10.55 0.57 15.91
N ALA A 148 9.98 -0.52 15.42
CA ALA A 148 8.53 -0.75 15.38
C ALA A 148 8.01 -1.63 16.54
N THR A 149 8.37 -1.30 17.79
CA THR A 149 7.84 -2.03 18.96
C THR A 149 6.47 -1.49 19.37
N PHE A 150 5.51 -2.37 19.65
CA PHE A 150 4.21 -1.99 20.18
C PHE A 150 3.73 -2.98 21.23
N ASN A 151 2.72 -2.56 22.01
CA ASN A 151 2.20 -3.32 23.15
C ASN A 151 0.70 -3.50 22.99
N ILE A 152 0.24 -4.70 23.33
CA ILE A 152 -1.16 -5.11 23.38
C ILE A 152 -1.40 -5.86 24.69
N ASP A 153 -2.65 -6.02 25.12
CA ASP A 153 -2.96 -6.69 26.39
C ASP A 153 -3.15 -8.20 26.22
N GLY A 154 -3.55 -8.64 25.02
CA GLY A 154 -3.60 -10.04 24.63
C GLY A 154 -3.66 -10.18 23.10
N CYS A 155 -3.55 -11.41 22.60
CA CYS A 155 -3.72 -11.70 21.19
C CYS A 155 -4.15 -13.14 20.93
N PHE A 156 -4.72 -13.37 19.75
CA PHE A 156 -4.72 -14.68 19.12
C PHE A 156 -3.48 -14.79 18.23
N GLU A 157 -2.63 -15.76 18.50
CA GLU A 157 -1.44 -16.06 17.70
C GLU A 157 -1.60 -17.36 16.93
N LEU A 158 -0.93 -17.50 15.78
CA LEU A 158 -0.93 -18.75 15.01
C LEU A 158 -0.34 -19.89 15.86
N GLY A 159 -1.04 -21.03 15.95
CA GLY A 159 -0.61 -22.20 16.72
C GLY A 159 0.59 -22.96 16.11
N GLU A 160 1.12 -23.95 16.84
CA GLU A 160 2.20 -24.83 16.35
C GLU A 160 1.73 -25.56 15.08
N GLY A 161 2.31 -25.18 13.93
CA GLY A 161 1.86 -25.59 12.59
C GLY A 161 1.41 -24.44 11.67
N GLY A 162 1.36 -23.20 12.17
CA GLY A 162 1.24 -21.95 11.39
C GLY A 162 2.38 -20.94 11.65
N GLY A 163 3.10 -21.09 12.77
CA GLY A 163 4.35 -20.40 13.06
C GLY A 163 5.55 -21.35 12.99
N LEU A 164 6.72 -20.84 12.60
CA LEU A 164 7.96 -21.59 12.53
C LEU A 164 8.38 -22.11 13.93
N GLU A 165 8.80 -23.37 13.98
CA GLU A 165 9.53 -23.93 15.10
C GLU A 165 10.86 -23.17 15.31
N GLY A 166 11.09 -22.79 16.57
CA GLY A 166 12.41 -22.36 17.03
C GLY A 166 12.74 -20.90 16.80
N GLN A 167 12.41 -20.04 17.77
CA GLN A 167 13.37 -19.21 18.50
C GLN A 167 12.64 -18.27 19.49
N GLY A 168 12.72 -18.61 20.78
CA GLY A 168 12.54 -17.66 21.88
C GLY A 168 11.12 -17.38 22.33
N THR A 169 10.95 -17.20 23.64
CA THR A 169 9.75 -16.84 24.40
C THR A 169 9.08 -15.50 24.02
N ARG A 170 9.46 -14.86 22.91
CA ARG A 170 9.07 -13.49 22.54
C ARG A 170 8.04 -13.50 21.40
N LEU A 171 6.88 -12.89 21.65
CA LEU A 171 5.80 -12.74 20.67
C LEU A 171 6.26 -11.88 19.47
N ALA A 172 6.13 -12.40 18.25
CA ALA A 172 6.45 -11.70 17.00
C ALA A 172 5.19 -11.15 16.33
N ALA A 173 5.28 -9.94 15.75
CA ALA A 173 4.17 -9.28 15.07
C ALA A 173 3.60 -10.12 13.91
N SER A 174 4.46 -10.83 13.17
CA SER A 174 4.08 -11.75 12.09
C SER A 174 3.24 -12.96 12.54
N ASN A 175 3.23 -13.30 13.84
CA ASN A 175 2.40 -14.38 14.40
C ASN A 175 1.07 -13.90 15.00
N ILE A 176 0.89 -12.59 15.22
CA ILE A 176 -0.33 -12.03 15.84
C ILE A 176 -1.44 -11.97 14.80
N ALA A 177 -2.37 -12.93 14.82
CA ALA A 177 -3.55 -12.98 13.96
C ALA A 177 -4.60 -11.92 14.34
N ILE A 178 -4.82 -11.75 15.64
CA ILE A 178 -5.86 -10.85 16.17
C ILE A 178 -5.33 -10.17 17.42
N SER A 179 -5.41 -8.83 17.46
CA SER A 179 -4.94 -8.04 18.61
C SER A 179 -6.06 -7.72 19.60
N ALA A 180 -5.77 -7.81 20.90
CA ALA A 180 -6.68 -7.44 21.97
C ALA A 180 -6.08 -6.34 22.86
N VAL A 181 -6.83 -5.25 23.08
CA VAL A 181 -6.45 -4.19 24.02
C VAL A 181 -7.59 -3.96 25.01
N LEU A 182 -7.27 -4.00 26.30
CA LEU A 182 -8.23 -4.22 27.38
C LEU A 182 -8.04 -3.16 28.47
N LYS A 183 -9.10 -2.40 28.74
CA LYS A 183 -9.13 -1.38 29.78
C LYS A 183 -10.25 -1.62 30.77
N LYS A 184 -9.87 -1.58 32.04
CA LYS A 184 -10.78 -1.79 33.16
C LYS A 184 -11.80 -0.66 33.29
N ASN A 185 -11.45 0.56 32.93
CA ASN A 185 -12.34 1.71 33.03
C ASN A 185 -12.67 2.24 31.63
N GLU A 186 -13.95 2.55 31.41
CA GLU A 186 -14.43 3.12 30.15
C GLU A 186 -13.73 4.45 29.80
N LYS A 187 -13.39 5.28 30.80
CA LYS A 187 -12.71 6.56 30.58
C LYS A 187 -11.35 6.45 29.89
N ASP A 188 -10.73 5.26 29.91
CA ASP A 188 -9.42 5.01 29.31
C ASP A 188 -9.54 4.57 27.83
N TRP A 189 -10.72 4.72 27.21
CA TRP A 189 -11.02 4.29 25.84
C TRP A 189 -10.09 4.89 24.78
N VAL A 190 -9.67 6.15 24.92
CA VAL A 190 -8.78 6.79 23.94
C VAL A 190 -7.44 6.06 23.87
N ASP A 191 -6.79 5.80 25.01
CA ASP A 191 -5.55 5.02 25.08
C ASP A 191 -5.76 3.60 24.54
N ASN A 192 -6.91 2.99 24.82
CA ASN A 192 -7.25 1.65 24.34
C ASN A 192 -7.26 1.57 22.81
N ARG A 193 -8.01 2.49 22.18
CA ARG A 193 -8.19 2.52 20.73
C ARG A 193 -6.91 2.94 20.01
N GLN A 194 -6.18 3.92 20.53
CA GLN A 194 -4.88 4.34 19.97
C GLN A 194 -3.87 3.20 19.95
N LYS A 195 -3.82 2.37 21.01
CA LYS A 195 -2.95 1.19 21.05
C LYS A 195 -3.33 0.15 20.02
N LEU A 196 -4.63 -0.15 19.88
CA LEU A 196 -5.08 -1.15 18.92
C LEU A 196 -4.80 -0.72 17.47
N VAL A 197 -5.12 0.53 17.15
CA VAL A 197 -4.89 1.13 15.83
C VAL A 197 -3.40 1.16 15.48
N SER A 198 -2.54 1.53 16.44
CA SER A 198 -1.09 1.45 16.29
C SER A 198 -0.59 0.01 16.09
N ALA A 199 -1.11 -0.95 16.86
CA ALA A 199 -0.77 -2.36 16.69
C ALA A 199 -1.14 -2.87 15.28
N ALA A 200 -2.33 -2.52 14.79
CA ALA A 200 -2.77 -2.88 13.44
C ALA A 200 -1.84 -2.32 12.36
N SER A 201 -1.47 -1.03 12.47
CA SER A 201 -0.51 -0.39 11.55
C SER A 201 0.84 -1.11 11.55
N HIS A 202 1.38 -1.44 12.73
CA HIS A 202 2.64 -2.17 12.83
C HIS A 202 2.56 -3.59 12.26
N ILE A 203 1.54 -4.39 12.61
CA ILE A 203 1.38 -5.77 12.13
C ILE A 203 1.25 -5.80 10.60
N MET A 204 0.40 -4.92 10.05
CA MET A 204 0.19 -4.84 8.60
C MET A 204 1.48 -4.42 7.89
N ASN A 205 2.28 -3.51 8.46
CA ASN A 205 3.53 -3.06 7.86
C ASN A 205 4.68 -4.07 8.03
N ASP A 206 4.68 -4.86 9.10
CA ASP A 206 5.72 -5.86 9.38
C ASP A 206 5.67 -7.03 8.40
N ASP A 207 4.49 -7.65 8.21
CA ASP A 207 4.36 -8.89 7.46
C ASP A 207 3.68 -8.67 6.07
N PRO A 208 4.41 -8.84 4.95
CA PRO A 208 3.87 -8.78 3.59
C PRO A 208 2.71 -9.74 3.31
N ARG A 209 2.52 -10.80 4.11
CA ARG A 209 1.37 -11.70 3.93
C ARG A 209 0.05 -11.01 4.29
N ARG A 210 0.07 -9.92 5.06
CA ARG A 210 -1.14 -9.30 5.60
C ARG A 210 -1.95 -8.53 4.56
N ALA A 211 -3.11 -9.08 4.19
CA ALA A 211 -4.16 -8.40 3.46
C ALA A 211 -5.07 -7.58 4.39
N PHE A 212 -5.34 -8.13 5.58
CA PHE A 212 -6.09 -7.49 6.65
C PHE A 212 -5.67 -8.06 8.01
N VAL A 213 -6.10 -7.40 9.09
CA VAL A 213 -5.94 -7.86 10.47
C VAL A 213 -7.18 -7.51 11.29
N PHE A 214 -7.56 -8.40 12.20
CA PHE A 214 -8.62 -8.14 13.16
C PHE A 214 -8.08 -7.62 14.48
N GLY A 215 -8.93 -6.92 15.21
CA GLY A 215 -8.71 -6.61 16.59
C GLY A 215 -9.99 -6.52 17.38
N PHE A 216 -9.88 -6.48 18.69
CA PHE A 216 -10.98 -6.10 19.56
C PHE A 216 -10.50 -5.28 20.75
N THR A 217 -11.37 -4.39 21.20
CA THR A 217 -11.19 -3.62 22.43
C THR A 217 -12.20 -4.04 23.46
N ILE A 218 -11.80 -4.12 24.73
CA ILE A 218 -12.74 -4.15 25.86
C ILE A 218 -12.51 -2.93 26.74
N GLU A 219 -13.56 -2.17 27.00
CA GLU A 219 -13.59 -0.93 27.78
C GLU A 219 -14.64 -1.10 28.89
N ASP A 220 -14.22 -1.48 30.10
CA ASP A 220 -15.09 -2.02 31.15
C ASP A 220 -15.85 -3.28 30.67
N ASP A 221 -17.17 -3.23 30.52
CA ASP A 221 -18.00 -4.33 30.00
C ASP A 221 -18.32 -4.21 28.50
N LYS A 222 -17.85 -3.14 27.84
CA LYS A 222 -18.10 -2.84 26.43
C LYS A 222 -17.02 -3.43 25.55
N MET A 223 -17.40 -4.34 24.66
CA MET A 223 -16.52 -4.91 23.64
C MET A 223 -16.85 -4.36 22.26
N ALA A 224 -15.82 -4.07 21.46
CA ALA A 224 -15.97 -3.70 20.06
C ALA A 224 -15.01 -4.48 19.18
N LEU A 225 -15.46 -4.82 17.97
CA LEU A 225 -14.69 -5.51 16.95
C LEU A 225 -14.09 -4.51 15.97
N TRP A 226 -12.91 -4.83 15.47
CA TRP A 226 -12.15 -3.98 14.56
C TRP A 226 -11.63 -4.82 13.40
N TYR A 227 -11.72 -4.25 12.21
CA TYR A 227 -11.20 -4.79 10.97
C TYR A 227 -10.36 -3.73 10.29
N PHE A 228 -9.13 -4.08 9.91
CA PHE A 228 -8.20 -3.18 9.23
C PHE A 228 -7.73 -3.85 7.96
N SER A 229 -7.92 -3.21 6.80
CA SER A 229 -7.45 -3.70 5.50
C SER A 229 -6.76 -2.59 4.72
N ARG A 230 -6.20 -2.94 3.55
CA ARG A 230 -5.58 -1.94 2.66
C ARG A 230 -6.59 -1.05 1.94
N SER A 231 -7.85 -1.47 1.88
CA SER A 231 -8.95 -0.73 1.24
C SER A 231 -9.61 0.23 2.23
N HIS A 232 -9.95 -0.26 3.42
CA HIS A 232 -10.67 0.47 4.45
C HIS A 232 -10.49 -0.16 5.82
N SER A 233 -10.88 0.57 6.86
CA SER A 233 -10.95 0.08 8.23
C SER A 233 -12.36 0.22 8.79
N THR A 234 -12.78 -0.65 9.70
CA THR A 234 -14.13 -0.62 10.28
C THR A 234 -14.11 -1.04 11.75
N LYS A 235 -14.87 -0.31 12.56
CA LYS A 235 -15.19 -0.62 13.95
C LYS A 235 -16.67 -1.02 14.04
N SER A 236 -16.98 -2.05 14.83
CA SER A 236 -18.36 -2.30 15.24
C SER A 236 -18.82 -1.30 16.31
N LYS A 237 -20.13 -1.14 16.47
CA LYS A 237 -20.71 -0.63 17.71
C LYS A 237 -20.31 -1.54 18.88
N ASP A 238 -20.28 -0.95 20.05
CA ASP A 238 -19.94 -1.67 21.28
C ASP A 238 -21.12 -2.57 21.69
N PHE A 239 -20.83 -3.77 22.22
CA PHE A 239 -21.80 -4.68 22.83
C PHE A 239 -21.32 -5.12 24.22
N ASN A 240 -22.23 -5.60 25.08
CA ASN A 240 -21.87 -5.96 26.44
C ASN A 240 -21.41 -7.42 26.48
N PHE A 241 -20.11 -7.69 26.54
CA PHE A 241 -19.62 -9.09 26.45
C PHE A 241 -20.02 -9.97 27.64
N ILE A 242 -20.45 -9.36 28.75
CA ILE A 242 -20.91 -10.06 29.95
C ILE A 242 -22.35 -10.50 29.78
N GLN A 243 -23.23 -9.60 29.33
CA GLN A 243 -24.65 -9.88 29.11
C GLN A 243 -24.87 -10.67 27.83
N ASP A 244 -24.18 -10.30 26.76
CA ASP A 244 -24.27 -10.90 25.42
C ASP A 244 -23.21 -12.01 25.26
N TYR A 245 -23.09 -12.91 26.23
CA TYR A 245 -22.04 -13.95 26.22
C TYR A 245 -22.10 -14.86 24.97
N LYS A 246 -23.29 -15.10 24.41
CA LYS A 246 -23.46 -15.83 23.14
C LYS A 246 -22.81 -15.09 21.96
N GLN A 247 -22.85 -13.77 21.96
CA GLN A 247 -22.20 -12.92 20.96
C GLN A 247 -20.68 -13.03 21.05
N LEU A 248 -20.12 -13.01 22.28
CA LEU A 248 -18.69 -13.24 22.52
C LEU A 248 -18.24 -14.62 22.02
N ILE A 249 -18.99 -15.66 22.39
CA ILE A 249 -18.71 -17.04 21.99
C ILE A 249 -18.75 -17.16 20.46
N SER A 250 -19.78 -16.60 19.80
CA SER A 250 -19.90 -16.58 18.35
C SER A 250 -18.67 -15.98 17.67
N VAL A 251 -18.22 -14.80 18.13
CA VAL A 251 -17.03 -14.13 17.58
C VAL A 251 -15.76 -14.96 17.76
N PHE A 252 -15.54 -15.50 18.97
CA PHE A 252 -14.35 -16.29 19.25
C PHE A 252 -14.33 -17.61 18.48
N ILE A 253 -15.48 -18.27 18.29
CA ILE A 253 -15.57 -19.43 17.42
C ILE A 253 -15.14 -19.05 15.98
N SER A 254 -15.65 -17.94 15.43
CA SER A 254 -15.25 -17.46 14.09
C SER A 254 -13.76 -17.23 13.95
N PHE A 255 -13.12 -16.66 14.98
CA PHE A 255 -11.70 -16.37 14.99
C PHE A 255 -10.81 -17.60 15.17
N ILE A 256 -11.22 -18.56 15.99
CA ILE A 256 -10.41 -19.73 16.33
C ILE A 256 -10.42 -20.75 15.19
N PHE A 257 -11.57 -20.91 14.52
CA PHE A 257 -11.84 -22.00 13.59
C PHE A 257 -11.89 -21.55 12.13
N THR A 258 -10.96 -20.69 11.73
CA THR A 258 -10.74 -20.26 10.35
C THR A 258 -9.34 -20.64 9.88
N ASP A 259 -9.14 -20.76 8.56
CA ASP A 259 -7.80 -20.89 7.99
C ASP A 259 -7.01 -19.58 8.05
N GLU A 260 -5.73 -19.62 7.66
CA GLU A 260 -4.86 -18.44 7.66
C GLU A 260 -5.35 -17.34 6.70
N ALA A 261 -5.99 -17.72 5.59
CA ALA A 261 -6.57 -16.78 4.63
C ALA A 261 -7.71 -15.99 5.26
N GLY A 262 -8.61 -16.64 6.00
CA GLY A 262 -9.66 -15.97 6.76
C GLY A 262 -9.13 -15.13 7.94
N LEU A 263 -7.89 -15.36 8.39
CA LEU A 263 -7.18 -14.50 9.35
C LEU A 263 -6.39 -13.35 8.68
N GLY A 264 -6.44 -13.25 7.35
CA GLY A 264 -5.84 -12.16 6.59
C GLY A 264 -4.41 -12.41 6.12
N TYR A 265 -3.92 -13.65 6.18
CA TYR A 265 -2.66 -14.05 5.55
C TYR A 265 -2.89 -14.51 4.11
N ASP A 266 -2.29 -13.81 3.16
CA ASP A 266 -2.40 -14.11 1.74
C ASP A 266 -1.69 -15.44 1.41
N PRO A 267 -2.42 -16.48 0.94
CA PRO A 267 -1.86 -17.81 0.71
C PRO A 267 -0.79 -17.86 -0.37
N ILE A 268 -0.67 -16.82 -1.19
CA ILE A 268 0.25 -16.73 -2.33
C ILE A 268 1.65 -16.26 -1.90
N VAL A 269 1.79 -15.80 -0.66
CA VAL A 269 3.04 -15.29 -0.11
C VAL A 269 3.48 -16.21 1.02
N HIS A 270 4.52 -17.00 0.74
CA HIS A 270 5.06 -17.95 1.71
C HIS A 270 6.23 -17.32 2.45
N ARG A 271 6.10 -17.23 3.78
CA ARG A 271 7.17 -16.73 4.65
C ARG A 271 8.03 -17.88 5.15
N SER A 272 9.35 -17.72 5.11
CA SER A 272 10.33 -18.62 5.73
C SER A 272 11.26 -17.80 6.62
N ALA A 273 11.51 -18.28 7.85
CA ALA A 273 12.52 -17.72 8.75
C ALA A 273 13.60 -18.76 9.10
N VAL A 274 13.86 -19.70 8.19
CA VAL A 274 15.06 -20.54 8.27
C VAL A 274 16.25 -19.69 7.84
N GLY A 275 16.97 -19.15 8.83
CA GLY A 275 18.02 -18.14 8.60
C GLY A 275 17.41 -16.73 8.50
N ASP A 276 17.77 -15.98 7.46
CA ASP A 276 17.16 -14.70 7.18
C ASP A 276 15.69 -14.87 6.74
N ILE A 277 14.85 -13.92 7.15
CA ILE A 277 13.45 -13.92 6.78
C ILE A 277 13.32 -13.66 5.28
N THR A 278 12.63 -14.56 4.59
CA THR A 278 12.41 -14.49 3.15
C THR A 278 10.95 -14.75 2.82
N TYR A 279 10.50 -14.13 1.74
CA TYR A 279 9.15 -14.24 1.20
C TYR A 279 9.23 -14.87 -0.19
N THR A 280 8.45 -15.92 -0.43
CA THR A 280 8.30 -16.52 -1.76
C THR A 280 6.91 -16.20 -2.29
N TYR A 281 6.85 -15.48 -3.41
CA TYR A 281 5.61 -15.09 -4.08
C TYR A 281 5.25 -16.11 -5.15
N GLU A 282 4.01 -16.61 -5.09
CA GLU A 282 3.40 -17.47 -6.09
C GLU A 282 2.65 -16.63 -7.15
N ILE A 283 3.14 -16.71 -8.39
CA ILE A 283 2.62 -15.95 -9.53
C ILE A 283 2.12 -16.92 -10.60
N PRO A 284 0.79 -17.02 -10.80
CA PRO A 284 0.21 -17.76 -11.91
C PRO A 284 0.59 -17.11 -13.24
N VAL A 285 1.03 -17.91 -14.19
CA VAL A 285 1.29 -17.53 -15.58
C VAL A 285 0.50 -18.43 -16.52
N ALA A 286 0.34 -18.05 -17.79
CA ALA A 286 -0.45 -18.85 -18.75
C ALA A 286 0.07 -20.30 -18.84
N GLY A 287 -0.67 -21.24 -18.22
CA GLY A 287 -0.36 -22.67 -18.20
C GLY A 287 0.64 -23.15 -17.14
N ALA A 288 1.13 -22.30 -16.23
CA ALA A 288 2.06 -22.69 -15.17
C ALA A 288 2.01 -21.76 -13.95
N THR A 289 2.72 -22.11 -12.88
CA THR A 289 2.94 -21.25 -11.71
C THR A 289 4.43 -21.01 -11.55
N ARG A 290 4.83 -19.76 -11.33
CA ARG A 290 6.22 -19.35 -11.08
C ARG A 290 6.36 -18.84 -9.66
N TYR A 291 7.53 -19.08 -9.05
CA TYR A 291 7.80 -18.71 -7.66
C TYR A 291 9.00 -17.79 -7.59
N PHE A 292 8.87 -16.67 -6.87
CA PHE A 292 9.93 -15.68 -6.72
C PHE A 292 10.26 -15.50 -5.25
N LYS A 293 11.48 -15.90 -4.86
CA LYS A 293 11.98 -15.77 -3.49
C LYS A 293 12.73 -14.46 -3.34
N SER A 294 12.37 -13.66 -2.33
CA SER A 294 13.08 -12.43 -1.98
C SER A 294 14.51 -12.73 -1.52
N THR A 295 15.47 -11.97 -2.04
CA THR A 295 16.89 -11.99 -1.67
C THR A 295 17.34 -10.68 -1.01
N GLY A 296 16.52 -9.63 -1.08
CA GLY A 296 16.74 -8.35 -0.41
C GLY A 296 15.62 -7.34 -0.65
N THR A 297 15.64 -6.22 0.06
CA THR A 297 14.65 -5.13 -0.09
C THR A 297 15.25 -4.01 -0.94
N LEU A 298 14.59 -3.64 -2.04
CA LEU A 298 14.95 -2.48 -2.86
C LEU A 298 14.22 -1.22 -2.39
N SER A 299 12.94 -1.35 -2.03
CA SER A 299 12.14 -0.26 -1.46
C SER A 299 11.06 -0.82 -0.54
N SER A 300 10.79 -0.14 0.55
CA SER A 300 9.68 -0.48 1.45
C SER A 300 9.04 0.82 1.94
N TYR A 301 7.85 1.12 1.43
CA TYR A 301 7.07 2.24 1.93
C TYR A 301 6.49 1.91 3.31
N ARG A 302 6.57 2.88 4.24
CA ARG A 302 6.01 2.78 5.60
C ARG A 302 5.05 3.94 5.80
N SER A 303 3.76 3.63 5.73
CA SER A 303 2.69 4.59 6.05
C SER A 303 2.34 4.53 7.53
N LEU A 304 1.83 5.63 8.08
CA LEU A 304 1.22 5.61 9.41
C LEU A 304 -0.19 5.01 9.33
N GLY A 305 -0.95 5.35 8.29
CA GLY A 305 -2.21 4.69 7.93
C GLY A 305 -2.04 3.26 7.45
N VAL A 306 -3.14 2.49 7.44
CA VAL A 306 -3.16 1.10 6.94
C VAL A 306 -3.64 0.99 5.50
N THR A 307 -4.38 2.00 5.02
CA THR A 307 -4.87 2.07 3.64
C THR A 307 -3.91 2.83 2.73
N GLY A 308 -3.91 2.50 1.44
CA GLY A 308 -3.03 3.11 0.44
C GLY A 308 -2.35 2.07 -0.45
N HIS A 309 -1.39 2.51 -1.28
CA HIS A 309 -0.70 1.63 -2.23
C HIS A 309 0.25 0.63 -1.54
N MET A 310 0.78 1.00 -0.37
CA MET A 310 1.59 0.11 0.49
C MET A 310 2.71 -0.62 -0.28
N THR A 311 3.34 0.11 -1.20
CA THR A 311 4.29 -0.44 -2.16
C THR A 311 5.52 -1.02 -1.47
N ARG A 312 5.84 -2.28 -1.80
CA ARG A 312 7.08 -2.95 -1.44
C ARG A 312 7.76 -3.43 -2.71
N VAL A 313 9.08 -3.28 -2.78
CA VAL A 313 9.89 -3.73 -3.90
C VAL A 313 11.04 -4.56 -3.39
N TRP A 314 11.11 -5.81 -3.85
CA TRP A 314 12.10 -6.79 -3.47
C TRP A 314 13.08 -7.02 -4.60
N LYS A 315 14.33 -7.30 -4.23
CA LYS A 315 15.23 -8.09 -5.06
C LYS A 315 14.79 -9.55 -4.89
N ALA A 316 14.59 -10.27 -5.99
CA ALA A 316 14.09 -11.64 -5.94
C ALA A 316 14.77 -12.54 -6.98
N ILE A 317 14.69 -13.85 -6.77
CA ILE A 317 15.16 -14.88 -7.71
C ILE A 317 14.10 -15.95 -7.90
N GLU A 318 14.00 -16.48 -9.11
CA GLU A 318 13.05 -17.55 -9.44
C GLU A 318 13.47 -18.88 -8.80
N VAL A 319 12.54 -19.56 -8.14
CA VAL A 319 12.72 -20.84 -7.46
C VAL A 319 11.73 -21.90 -7.98
N SER A 320 12.03 -23.17 -7.73
CA SER A 320 11.21 -24.30 -8.23
C SER A 320 9.88 -24.50 -7.51
N SER A 321 9.82 -24.11 -6.24
CA SER A 321 8.64 -24.22 -5.37
C SER A 321 8.80 -23.29 -4.17
N PRO A 322 7.77 -23.08 -3.34
CA PRO A 322 7.94 -22.48 -2.02
C PRO A 322 8.99 -23.26 -1.23
N GLY A 323 10.02 -22.58 -0.71
CA GLY A 323 11.16 -23.20 -0.03
C GLY A 323 12.17 -23.91 -0.94
N GLY A 324 11.93 -23.96 -2.25
CA GLY A 324 12.81 -24.58 -3.25
C GLY A 324 14.11 -23.80 -3.47
N ARG A 325 15.06 -24.43 -4.16
CA ARG A 325 16.33 -23.79 -4.56
C ARG A 325 16.13 -22.86 -5.77
N PRO A 326 16.99 -21.84 -5.93
CA PRO A 326 17.04 -21.02 -7.15
C PRO A 326 17.19 -21.89 -8.40
N ILE A 327 16.45 -21.55 -9.46
CA ILE A 327 16.54 -22.25 -10.73
C ILE A 327 17.88 -21.86 -11.41
N PRO A 328 18.72 -22.84 -11.81
CA PRO A 328 20.00 -22.55 -12.45
C PRO A 328 19.87 -21.65 -13.69
N GLY A 329 20.75 -20.67 -13.81
CA GLY A 329 20.80 -19.74 -14.96
C GLY A 329 19.79 -18.58 -14.91
N LYS A 330 18.89 -18.53 -13.91
CA LYS A 330 18.00 -17.37 -13.72
C LYS A 330 18.74 -16.22 -13.05
N LYS A 331 18.55 -15.01 -13.60
CA LYS A 331 19.05 -13.77 -13.02
C LYS A 331 18.09 -13.27 -11.93
N GLU A 332 18.61 -12.46 -11.02
CA GLU A 332 17.76 -11.75 -10.07
C GLU A 332 16.89 -10.70 -10.79
N VAL A 333 15.73 -10.45 -10.22
CA VAL A 333 14.66 -9.60 -10.74
C VAL A 333 14.19 -8.64 -9.65
N ALA A 334 13.49 -7.58 -10.05
CA ALA A 334 12.77 -6.72 -9.10
C ALA A 334 11.30 -7.16 -9.03
N LEU A 335 10.80 -7.48 -7.83
CA LEU A 335 9.40 -7.83 -7.59
C LEU A 335 8.72 -6.69 -6.84
N LYS A 336 7.74 -6.03 -7.46
CA LYS A 336 6.92 -4.97 -6.86
C LYS A 336 5.57 -5.55 -6.43
N ASP A 337 5.19 -5.26 -5.21
CA ASP A 337 3.96 -5.66 -4.53
C ASP A 337 3.24 -4.40 -4.08
N VAL A 338 2.06 -4.15 -4.64
CA VAL A 338 1.32 -2.89 -4.50
C VAL A 338 -0.19 -3.12 -4.43
N TRP A 339 -0.91 -2.23 -3.75
CA TRP A 339 -2.36 -2.25 -3.62
C TRP A 339 -2.99 -1.15 -4.47
N LEU A 340 -3.56 -1.52 -5.61
CA LEU A 340 -4.18 -0.59 -6.54
C LEU A 340 -5.67 -0.44 -6.26
N GLU A 341 -6.27 0.69 -6.63
CA GLU A 341 -7.73 0.77 -6.76
C GLU A 341 -8.23 -0.33 -7.72
N ASP A 342 -9.40 -0.88 -7.44
CA ASP A 342 -9.92 -2.02 -8.19
C ASP A 342 -10.07 -1.75 -9.70
N ASP A 343 -10.53 -0.54 -10.04
CA ASP A 343 -10.71 -0.06 -11.40
C ASP A 343 -9.43 0.50 -12.03
N ALA A 344 -8.30 0.53 -11.30
CA ALA A 344 -7.04 0.97 -11.85
C ALA A 344 -6.51 -0.03 -12.89
N THR A 345 -6.12 0.50 -14.05
CA THR A 345 -5.47 -0.29 -15.09
C THR A 345 -4.09 -0.78 -14.58
N PRO A 346 -3.79 -2.09 -14.65
CA PRO A 346 -2.46 -2.61 -14.30
C PRO A 346 -1.34 -1.93 -15.08
N GLU A 347 -0.18 -1.72 -14.43
CA GLU A 347 0.99 -1.09 -15.03
C GLU A 347 1.43 -1.79 -16.34
N LYS A 348 1.35 -3.13 -16.39
CA LYS A 348 1.66 -3.89 -17.61
C LYS A 348 0.76 -3.51 -18.78
N ALA A 349 -0.55 -3.44 -18.53
CA ALA A 349 -1.53 -3.12 -19.57
C ALA A 349 -1.36 -1.67 -20.07
N ILE A 350 -1.02 -0.73 -19.17
CA ILE A 350 -0.69 0.65 -19.55
C ILE A 350 0.56 0.68 -20.43
N GLN A 351 1.62 -0.04 -20.04
CA GLN A 351 2.86 -0.13 -20.82
C GLN A 351 2.62 -0.75 -22.21
N ASP A 352 1.86 -1.85 -22.29
CA ASP A 352 1.52 -2.50 -23.55
C ASP A 352 0.73 -1.55 -24.47
N ALA A 353 -0.19 -0.76 -23.93
CA ALA A 353 -0.95 0.25 -24.66
C ALA A 353 -0.06 1.38 -25.21
N ILE A 354 0.85 1.90 -24.38
CA ILE A 354 1.84 2.92 -24.79
C ILE A 354 2.70 2.38 -25.95
N PHE A 355 3.24 1.18 -25.82
CA PHE A 355 4.10 0.59 -26.85
C PHE A 355 3.35 0.29 -28.15
N ALA A 356 2.09 -0.17 -28.06
CA ALA A 356 1.24 -0.35 -29.23
C ALA A 356 0.99 0.96 -29.97
N GLU A 357 0.74 2.06 -29.25
CA GLU A 357 0.50 3.37 -29.85
C GLU A 357 1.79 3.97 -30.47
N VAL A 358 2.95 3.78 -29.85
CA VAL A 358 4.25 4.16 -30.46
C VAL A 358 4.45 3.44 -31.80
N LYS A 359 4.19 2.13 -31.84
CA LYS A 359 4.28 1.33 -33.09
C LYS A 359 3.28 1.83 -34.14
N LYS A 360 2.06 2.17 -33.75
CA LYS A 360 1.07 2.75 -34.65
C LYS A 360 1.54 4.09 -35.22
N GLN A 361 2.06 5.00 -34.40
CA GLN A 361 2.58 6.29 -34.88
C GLN A 361 3.76 6.13 -35.84
N ARG A 362 4.62 5.14 -35.61
CA ARG A 362 5.68 4.75 -36.56
C ARG A 362 5.07 4.31 -37.89
N ASN A 363 4.10 3.40 -37.85
CA ASN A 363 3.44 2.90 -39.07
C ASN A 363 2.73 4.00 -39.86
N LEU A 364 2.08 4.96 -39.18
CA LEU A 364 1.47 6.13 -39.84
C LEU A 364 2.53 6.88 -40.67
N ARG A 365 3.68 7.19 -40.04
CA ARG A 365 4.77 7.92 -40.70
C ARG A 365 5.41 7.14 -41.84
N ASP A 366 5.69 5.84 -41.64
CA ASP A 366 6.27 4.97 -42.66
C ASP A 366 5.35 4.88 -43.90
N ASN A 367 4.04 5.05 -43.72
CA ASN A 367 3.03 5.11 -44.78
C ASN A 367 2.78 6.54 -45.32
N GLY A 368 3.61 7.54 -44.95
CA GLY A 368 3.47 8.92 -45.38
C GLY A 368 2.27 9.68 -44.81
N GLN A 369 1.65 9.16 -43.75
CA GLN A 369 0.54 9.80 -43.04
C GLN A 369 1.06 10.69 -41.91
N PRO A 370 0.33 11.77 -41.54
CA PRO A 370 0.68 12.60 -40.40
C PRO A 370 0.86 11.78 -39.12
N SER A 371 1.96 12.02 -38.43
CA SER A 371 2.31 11.32 -37.18
C SER A 371 2.85 12.30 -36.14
N ARG A 372 2.64 11.99 -34.86
CA ARG A 372 3.23 12.78 -33.75
C ARG A 372 4.75 12.74 -33.72
N LEU A 373 5.33 11.72 -34.36
CA LEU A 373 6.76 11.66 -34.65
C LEU A 373 7.26 12.88 -35.42
N ASP A 374 6.48 13.40 -36.37
CA ASP A 374 6.88 14.53 -37.19
C ASP A 374 7.00 15.84 -36.38
N LEU A 375 6.31 15.92 -35.24
CA LEU A 375 6.42 17.04 -34.29
C LEU A 375 7.77 17.00 -33.56
N VAL A 376 8.17 15.81 -33.09
CA VAL A 376 9.41 15.61 -32.34
C VAL A 376 10.63 15.77 -33.23
N MET A 377 10.58 15.30 -34.49
CA MET A 377 11.70 15.43 -35.43
C MET A 377 12.06 16.88 -35.78
N LYS A 378 11.12 17.82 -35.61
CA LYS A 378 11.38 19.25 -35.81
C LYS A 378 12.14 19.88 -34.63
N TRP A 379 12.21 19.20 -33.49
CA TRP A 379 12.91 19.72 -32.32
C TRP A 379 14.41 19.59 -32.50
N ARG A 380 15.16 20.64 -32.10
CA ARG A 380 16.63 20.65 -32.13
C ARG A 380 17.24 19.85 -30.98
N ILE A 381 16.87 18.57 -30.86
CA ILE A 381 17.41 17.65 -29.86
C ILE A 381 18.47 16.77 -30.52
N LYS A 382 19.62 16.57 -29.86
CA LYS A 382 20.74 15.76 -30.39
C LYS A 382 20.48 14.23 -30.35
N ILE A 383 19.25 13.81 -30.13
CA ILE A 383 18.86 12.41 -29.97
C ILE A 383 18.17 11.98 -31.26
N ASP A 384 18.71 10.93 -31.89
CA ASP A 384 18.11 10.31 -33.07
C ASP A 384 16.92 9.42 -32.65
N PHE A 385 15.76 10.05 -32.44
CA PHE A 385 14.53 9.35 -32.09
C PHE A 385 14.07 8.37 -33.18
N GLU A 386 14.52 8.56 -34.42
CA GLU A 386 14.19 7.66 -35.52
C GLU A 386 14.87 6.31 -35.31
N LYS A 387 16.16 6.33 -34.99
CA LYS A 387 16.91 5.14 -34.61
C LYS A 387 16.30 4.48 -33.36
N VAL A 388 15.99 5.26 -32.33
CA VAL A 388 15.42 4.76 -31.07
C VAL A 388 14.10 4.02 -31.30
N ILE A 389 13.21 4.56 -32.15
CA ILE A 389 11.91 3.96 -32.43
C ILE A 389 12.01 2.80 -33.42
N LYS A 390 12.90 2.90 -34.43
CA LYS A 390 13.07 1.84 -35.43
C LYS A 390 13.61 0.54 -34.85
N GLY A 391 14.55 0.64 -33.92
CA GLY A 391 15.18 -0.53 -33.27
C GLY A 391 14.41 -1.08 -32.07
N ASP A 392 13.19 -0.61 -31.79
CA ASP A 392 12.48 -0.87 -30.53
C ASP A 392 13.27 -0.50 -29.26
N GLU A 393 14.33 0.32 -29.40
CA GLU A 393 15.18 0.74 -28.29
C GLU A 393 14.42 1.63 -27.29
N TYR A 394 13.25 2.18 -27.65
CA TYR A 394 12.43 2.98 -26.74
C TYR A 394 11.99 2.20 -25.49
N GLN A 395 11.83 0.88 -25.58
CA GLN A 395 11.42 0.04 -24.46
C GLN A 395 12.45 0.07 -23.33
N LYS A 396 13.74 0.30 -23.66
CA LYS A 396 14.82 0.35 -22.66
C LYS A 396 14.71 1.50 -21.67
N TYR A 397 13.92 2.53 -21.98
CA TYR A 397 13.68 3.68 -21.09
C TYR A 397 12.51 3.47 -20.12
N PHE A 398 11.86 2.30 -20.18
CA PHE A 398 10.88 1.86 -19.20
C PHE A 398 11.38 0.56 -18.54
N PRO A 399 11.01 0.27 -17.29
CA PRO A 399 11.22 -1.05 -16.69
C PRO A 399 10.43 -2.11 -17.45
N THR A 400 11.05 -3.25 -17.76
CA THR A 400 10.39 -4.28 -18.56
C THR A 400 9.58 -5.20 -17.67
N VAL A 401 8.25 -5.18 -17.79
CA VAL A 401 7.37 -6.08 -17.04
C VAL A 401 7.37 -7.47 -17.65
N THR A 402 7.94 -8.44 -16.93
CA THR A 402 8.00 -9.84 -17.39
C THR A 402 6.76 -10.64 -17.01
N GLN A 403 6.17 -10.35 -15.85
CA GLN A 403 4.99 -11.03 -15.31
C GLN A 403 4.18 -10.06 -14.46
N ASP A 404 2.87 -10.21 -14.49
CA ASP A 404 1.93 -9.47 -13.67
C ASP A 404 0.79 -10.37 -13.18
N ARG A 405 0.23 -10.04 -12.02
CA ARG A 405 -0.94 -10.71 -11.46
C ARG A 405 -1.98 -9.68 -11.05
N SER A 406 -3.16 -9.81 -11.62
CA SER A 406 -4.37 -9.04 -11.32
C SER A 406 -5.41 -9.94 -10.65
N THR A 407 -6.03 -9.49 -9.55
CA THR A 407 -7.17 -10.17 -8.89
C THR A 407 -8.46 -9.38 -9.12
N ALA A 408 -9.56 -10.03 -9.54
CA ALA A 408 -10.86 -9.36 -9.76
C ALA A 408 -11.84 -9.51 -8.56
N PRO A 409 -12.62 -8.47 -8.18
CA PRO A 409 -13.68 -8.56 -7.17
C PRO A 409 -15.03 -7.87 -7.55
N ARG A 410 -16.01 -7.92 -6.61
CA ARG A 410 -17.31 -7.19 -6.62
C ARG A 410 -17.37 -6.23 -5.39
N SER A 411 -18.30 -5.25 -5.40
CA SER A 411 -18.15 -3.83 -4.95
C SER A 411 -18.16 -3.42 -3.44
N TYR A 412 -17.18 -2.57 -3.04
CA TYR A 412 -17.23 -1.16 -2.52
C TYR A 412 -15.77 -0.63 -2.54
N ARG A 413 -15.46 0.60 -3.07
CA ARG A 413 -14.14 1.04 -3.64
C ARG A 413 -12.93 0.20 -3.17
N PRO A 414 -12.79 -1.01 -3.71
CA PRO A 414 -11.88 -1.98 -3.16
C PRO A 414 -10.48 -1.64 -3.66
N LYS A 415 -9.46 -1.94 -2.87
CA LYS A 415 -8.12 -2.13 -3.41
C LYS A 415 -7.90 -3.61 -3.68
N ARG A 416 -7.20 -3.87 -4.78
CA ARG A 416 -6.73 -5.20 -5.16
C ARG A 416 -5.21 -5.24 -5.09
N ARG A 417 -4.67 -6.37 -4.65
CA ARG A 417 -3.23 -6.60 -4.66
C ARG A 417 -2.78 -6.84 -6.10
N TYR A 418 -1.74 -6.12 -6.52
CA TYR A 418 -1.10 -6.25 -7.82
C TYR A 418 0.38 -6.55 -7.59
N ILE A 419 0.84 -7.67 -8.14
CA ILE A 419 2.22 -8.10 -8.05
C ILE A 419 2.80 -8.13 -9.46
N VAL A 420 3.97 -7.51 -9.63
CA VAL A 420 4.62 -7.37 -10.92
C VAL A 420 6.12 -7.64 -10.79
N VAL A 421 6.69 -8.35 -11.78
CA VAL A 421 8.11 -8.73 -11.82
C VAL A 421 8.79 -8.06 -13.00
N TYR A 422 9.80 -7.24 -12.72
CA TYR A 422 10.65 -6.60 -13.71
C TYR A 422 11.95 -7.37 -13.90
N SER A 423 12.40 -7.50 -15.14
CA SER A 423 13.68 -8.16 -15.44
C SER A 423 14.89 -7.39 -14.93
N GLU A 424 14.78 -6.08 -14.77
CA GLU A 424 15.86 -5.19 -14.39
C GLU A 424 15.78 -4.80 -12.92
N ILE A 425 16.92 -4.83 -12.23
CA ILE A 425 17.08 -4.24 -10.90
C ILE A 425 17.66 -2.85 -11.06
N CYS A 426 16.90 -1.85 -10.63
CA CYS A 426 17.29 -0.46 -10.69
C CYS A 426 17.44 0.14 -9.28
N THR A 427 18.18 1.23 -9.16
CA THR A 427 18.19 2.07 -7.96
C THR A 427 17.34 3.32 -8.16
N ALA A 428 16.72 3.81 -7.10
CA ALA A 428 15.94 5.03 -7.17
C ALA A 428 16.85 6.24 -7.45
N PHE A 429 16.36 7.20 -8.22
CA PHE A 429 17.15 8.36 -8.63
C PHE A 429 17.71 9.19 -7.48
N HIS A 430 16.98 9.31 -6.37
CA HIS A 430 17.46 10.02 -5.19
C HIS A 430 18.64 9.35 -4.48
N ASP A 431 18.98 8.10 -4.83
CA ASP A 431 20.16 7.38 -4.36
C ASP A 431 21.34 7.46 -5.35
N ALA A 432 21.19 8.19 -6.47
CA ALA A 432 22.27 8.42 -7.41
C ALA A 432 23.48 9.08 -6.72
N VAL A 433 24.66 8.48 -6.94
CA VAL A 433 25.88 8.79 -6.17
C VAL A 433 26.73 9.92 -6.77
N ASN A 434 26.48 10.33 -8.02
CA ASN A 434 27.23 11.40 -8.67
C ASN A 434 26.42 12.09 -9.79
N LEU A 435 26.83 13.32 -10.13
CA LEU A 435 26.18 14.14 -11.15
C LEU A 435 26.16 13.48 -12.53
N LYS A 436 27.22 12.76 -12.94
CA LYS A 436 27.25 12.06 -14.23
C LYS A 436 26.09 11.06 -14.33
N THR A 437 25.89 10.27 -13.27
CA THR A 437 24.82 9.27 -13.17
C THR A 437 23.46 9.95 -13.11
N SER A 438 23.31 11.00 -12.31
CA SER A 438 22.07 11.78 -12.20
C SER A 438 21.65 12.38 -13.54
N PHE A 439 22.55 13.03 -14.27
CA PHE A 439 22.21 13.62 -15.57
C PHE A 439 21.96 12.57 -16.66
N LYS A 440 22.63 11.41 -16.61
CA LYS A 440 22.29 10.27 -17.47
C LYS A 440 20.89 9.71 -17.18
N ALA A 441 20.51 9.67 -15.91
CA ALA A 441 19.18 9.24 -15.51
C ALA A 441 18.09 10.25 -15.93
N LEU A 442 18.35 11.56 -15.77
CA LEU A 442 17.47 12.63 -16.27
C LEU A 442 17.33 12.62 -17.80
N GLU A 443 18.42 12.36 -18.52
CA GLU A 443 18.41 12.19 -19.98
C GLU A 443 17.50 11.02 -20.38
N GLY A 444 17.62 9.86 -19.72
CA GLY A 444 16.75 8.71 -19.95
C GLY A 444 15.28 9.00 -19.61
N ALA A 445 15.01 9.69 -18.50
CA ALA A 445 13.66 10.10 -18.11
C ALA A 445 13.05 11.08 -19.13
N LEU A 446 13.83 12.05 -19.63
CA LEU A 446 13.39 12.95 -20.71
C LEU A 446 13.02 12.16 -21.97
N ILE A 447 13.83 11.19 -22.36
CA ILE A 447 13.54 10.34 -23.52
C ILE A 447 12.23 9.56 -23.30
N ALA A 448 12.02 8.99 -22.11
CA ALA A 448 10.77 8.31 -21.75
C ALA A 448 9.55 9.26 -21.84
N LEU A 449 9.66 10.50 -21.35
CA LEU A 449 8.60 11.50 -21.48
C LEU A 449 8.30 11.87 -22.95
N VAL A 450 9.32 11.95 -23.80
CA VAL A 450 9.12 12.17 -25.23
C VAL A 450 8.45 10.95 -25.89
N ILE A 451 8.77 9.73 -25.47
CA ILE A 451 8.08 8.52 -25.93
C ILE A 451 6.61 8.53 -25.50
N LEU A 452 6.32 8.93 -24.26
CA LEU A 452 4.95 9.12 -23.78
C LEU A 452 4.21 10.20 -24.58
N PHE A 453 4.86 11.30 -24.94
CA PHE A 453 4.29 12.31 -25.85
C PHE A 453 3.94 11.71 -27.22
N ILE A 454 4.84 10.92 -27.80
CA ILE A 454 4.58 10.22 -29.08
C ILE A 454 3.42 9.25 -28.93
N ALA A 455 3.30 8.55 -27.80
CA ALA A 455 2.19 7.66 -27.50
C ALA A 455 0.90 8.44 -27.19
N GLY A 456 0.98 9.66 -26.68
CA GLY A 456 -0.19 10.45 -26.26
C GLY A 456 -0.59 10.25 -24.84
N TRP A 457 0.36 9.85 -24.03
CA TRP A 457 0.16 9.57 -22.64
C TRP A 457 0.89 10.62 -21.83
N LEU A 458 0.24 11.05 -20.75
CA LEU A 458 0.87 11.83 -19.69
C LEU A 458 1.26 10.87 -18.59
N HIS A 459 2.40 11.10 -17.95
CA HIS A 459 2.80 10.35 -16.77
C HIS A 459 2.05 10.83 -15.52
N ARG A 460 1.97 12.16 -15.32
CA ARG A 460 1.28 12.86 -14.22
C ARG A 460 1.83 12.66 -12.81
N ASP A 461 2.91 11.90 -12.64
CA ASP A 461 3.57 11.67 -11.34
C ASP A 461 5.09 11.54 -11.51
N VAL A 462 5.68 12.49 -12.24
CA VAL A 462 7.15 12.52 -12.42
C VAL A 462 7.79 12.97 -11.10
N SER A 463 8.58 12.09 -10.50
CA SER A 463 9.23 12.33 -9.20
C SER A 463 10.60 11.65 -9.11
N THR A 464 11.39 12.00 -8.09
CA THR A 464 12.69 11.33 -7.81
C THR A 464 12.54 9.88 -7.36
N GLY A 465 11.34 9.43 -7.01
CA GLY A 465 11.04 8.02 -6.73
C GLY A 465 10.74 7.21 -7.99
N ASN A 466 10.22 7.87 -9.02
CA ASN A 466 9.73 7.23 -10.25
C ASN A 466 10.75 7.30 -11.40
N ILE A 467 11.85 8.02 -11.21
CA ILE A 467 13.04 7.92 -12.06
C ILE A 467 13.95 6.85 -11.46
N LEU A 468 14.31 5.87 -12.28
CA LEU A 468 15.15 4.74 -11.92
C LEU A 468 16.48 4.79 -12.68
N VAL A 469 17.56 4.42 -12.00
CA VAL A 469 18.90 4.27 -12.57
C VAL A 469 19.16 2.80 -12.80
N PHE A 470 19.34 2.41 -14.06
CA PHE A 470 19.79 1.09 -14.44
C PHE A 470 21.26 1.14 -14.88
N VAL A 471 22.08 0.26 -14.34
CA VAL A 471 23.50 0.14 -14.69
C VAL A 471 23.72 -1.26 -15.24
N ASP A 472 24.11 -1.34 -16.51
CA ASP A 472 24.54 -2.57 -17.16
C ASP A 472 26.01 -2.47 -17.51
N GLU A 473 26.83 -3.24 -16.80
CA GLU A 473 28.30 -3.12 -16.81
C GLU A 473 28.76 -1.68 -16.48
N GLU A 474 29.11 -0.90 -17.49
CA GLU A 474 29.50 0.52 -17.37
C GLU A 474 28.48 1.50 -17.96
N THR A 475 27.40 0.98 -18.57
CA THR A 475 26.39 1.80 -19.24
C THR A 475 25.27 2.17 -18.27
N VAL A 476 25.15 3.47 -17.99
CA VAL A 476 24.06 4.04 -17.17
C VAL A 476 22.89 4.44 -18.07
N THR A 477 21.71 3.91 -17.77
CA THR A 477 20.44 4.26 -18.44
C THR A 477 19.41 4.74 -17.42
N GLY A 478 18.81 5.90 -17.67
CA GLY A 478 17.63 6.35 -16.94
C GLY A 478 16.37 5.66 -17.45
N LYS A 479 15.54 5.18 -16.53
CA LYS A 479 14.22 4.60 -16.81
C LYS A 479 13.14 5.35 -16.05
N LEU A 480 11.96 5.49 -16.65
CA LEU A 480 10.78 6.08 -16.00
C LEU A 480 9.81 4.95 -15.62
N SER A 481 9.44 4.87 -14.35
CA SER A 481 8.58 3.84 -13.76
C SER A 481 7.27 4.42 -13.21
N ASP A 482 6.40 3.54 -12.73
CA ASP A 482 5.18 3.92 -12.00
C ASP A 482 4.12 4.60 -12.90
N LEU A 483 3.76 3.87 -13.96
CA LEU A 483 2.76 4.30 -14.93
C LEU A 483 1.31 4.16 -14.42
N GLU A 484 1.09 3.82 -13.15
CA GLU A 484 -0.26 3.62 -12.57
C GLU A 484 -1.15 4.87 -12.66
N TYR A 485 -0.54 6.06 -12.64
CA TYR A 485 -1.24 7.33 -12.84
C TYR A 485 -1.23 7.81 -14.29
N ALA A 486 -0.59 7.10 -15.23
CA ALA A 486 -0.48 7.55 -16.60
C ALA A 486 -1.85 7.49 -17.29
N LYS A 487 -2.18 8.53 -18.07
CA LYS A 487 -3.44 8.61 -18.81
C LYS A 487 -3.22 9.15 -20.21
N GLU A 488 -4.08 8.74 -21.13
CA GLU A 488 -4.16 9.35 -22.46
C GLU A 488 -4.49 10.85 -22.32
N PHE A 489 -3.78 11.67 -23.07
CA PHE A 489 -3.98 13.12 -23.12
C PHE A 489 -5.33 13.44 -23.75
N SER A 490 -6.12 14.27 -23.08
CA SER A 490 -7.40 14.75 -23.59
C SER A 490 -7.58 16.24 -23.28
N LEU A 491 -8.00 17.00 -24.30
CA LEU A 491 -8.29 18.44 -24.21
C LEU A 491 -9.60 18.74 -23.47
N THR A 492 -10.47 17.75 -23.25
CA THR A 492 -11.83 17.93 -22.73
C THR A 492 -11.98 17.61 -21.26
N ILE A 493 -11.00 16.95 -20.64
CA ILE A 493 -11.09 16.47 -19.25
C ILE A 493 -10.20 17.34 -18.35
N ALA A 494 -10.79 18.38 -17.77
CA ALA A 494 -10.21 19.08 -16.63
C ALA A 494 -10.36 18.22 -15.36
N ARG A 495 -9.26 18.01 -14.62
CA ARG A 495 -9.11 17.34 -13.31
C ARG A 495 -10.21 16.36 -12.90
N SER A 496 -9.95 15.04 -13.02
CA SER A 496 -10.73 14.02 -12.30
C SER A 496 -10.01 13.36 -11.13
N ASP A 497 -8.68 13.48 -10.99
CA ASP A 497 -7.97 12.67 -9.99
C ASP A 497 -7.44 13.53 -8.83
N PRO A 498 -7.67 13.12 -7.57
CA PRO A 498 -7.16 13.82 -6.41
C PRO A 498 -5.62 13.91 -6.47
N LYS A 499 -5.09 15.06 -6.03
CA LYS A 499 -3.65 15.38 -5.99
C LYS A 499 -2.88 14.28 -5.28
N THR A 500 -2.32 13.36 -6.07
CA THR A 500 -1.44 12.28 -5.62
C THR A 500 -0.13 12.52 -6.34
N GLY A 501 0.83 13.06 -5.60
CA GLY A 501 2.14 13.43 -6.12
C GLY A 501 2.93 14.20 -5.07
N THR A 502 4.22 13.90 -4.99
CA THR A 502 5.19 14.59 -4.13
C THR A 502 5.18 16.09 -4.47
N PRO A 503 4.62 16.99 -3.64
CA PRO A 503 4.32 18.38 -4.04
C PRO A 503 5.59 19.18 -4.39
N TYR A 504 6.75 18.72 -3.94
CA TYR A 504 8.04 19.38 -4.15
C TYR A 504 8.44 19.52 -5.62
N PHE A 505 7.98 18.60 -6.48
CA PHE A 505 8.31 18.61 -7.91
C PHE A 505 7.08 18.80 -8.80
N MET A 506 5.89 19.00 -8.21
CA MET A 506 4.67 19.20 -8.98
C MET A 506 4.73 20.52 -9.75
N ALA A 507 4.29 20.48 -11.02
CA ALA A 507 4.15 21.69 -11.82
C ALA A 507 3.31 22.76 -11.11
N TYR A 508 3.73 24.01 -11.19
CA TYR A 508 3.16 25.12 -10.43
C TYR A 508 1.66 25.31 -10.70
N GLU A 509 1.21 25.17 -11.95
CA GLU A 509 -0.21 25.30 -12.30
C GLU A 509 -1.06 24.18 -11.69
N LEU A 510 -0.52 22.96 -11.60
CA LEU A 510 -1.19 21.83 -10.96
C LEU A 510 -1.19 21.98 -9.42
N LEU A 511 -0.09 22.48 -8.86
CA LEU A 511 0.07 22.70 -7.43
C LEU A 511 -0.87 23.80 -6.94
N THR A 512 -0.93 24.93 -7.63
CA THR A 512 -1.74 26.10 -7.24
C THR A 512 -3.18 26.04 -7.77
N GLY A 513 -3.41 25.31 -8.87
CA GLY A 513 -4.67 25.35 -9.60
C GLY A 513 -4.86 26.64 -10.41
N VAL A 514 -3.81 27.46 -10.55
CA VAL A 514 -3.84 28.76 -11.23
C VAL A 514 -3.02 28.68 -12.52
N SER A 515 -3.62 29.11 -13.64
CA SER A 515 -2.94 29.17 -14.94
C SER A 515 -1.99 30.38 -15.04
N PHE A 516 -0.80 30.19 -15.63
CA PHE A 516 0.16 31.27 -15.88
C PHE A 516 -0.30 32.25 -16.96
N ARG A 517 -1.09 31.80 -17.93
CA ARG A 517 -1.62 32.66 -18.99
C ARG A 517 -3.01 33.16 -18.60
N LYS A 518 -3.25 34.48 -18.67
CA LYS A 518 -4.61 35.02 -18.77
C LYS A 518 -5.24 34.36 -20.00
N SER A 519 -6.14 33.42 -19.76
CA SER A 519 -6.70 32.48 -20.72
C SER A 519 -7.19 33.19 -21.99
N GLN A 520 -6.44 33.06 -23.09
CA GLN A 520 -7.08 33.01 -24.40
C GLN A 520 -7.80 31.65 -24.49
N PRO A 521 -9.01 31.59 -25.03
CA PRO A 521 -9.68 30.33 -25.30
C PRO A 521 -8.78 29.43 -26.14
N LEU A 522 -8.46 28.23 -25.64
CA LEU A 522 -7.83 27.20 -26.45
C LEU A 522 -8.86 26.80 -27.51
N ASP A 523 -8.56 27.04 -28.78
CA ASP A 523 -9.31 26.43 -29.88
C ASP A 523 -9.01 24.93 -29.87
N VAL A 524 -9.96 24.16 -29.32
CA VAL A 524 -9.85 22.72 -29.13
C VAL A 524 -9.71 21.99 -30.47
N ASP A 525 -10.41 22.44 -31.52
CA ASP A 525 -10.33 21.84 -32.86
C ASP A 525 -8.96 22.10 -33.50
N PHE A 526 -8.43 23.31 -33.32
CA PHE A 526 -7.08 23.66 -33.74
C PHE A 526 -6.01 22.84 -32.99
N ALA A 527 -6.11 22.76 -31.67
CA ALA A 527 -5.19 21.97 -30.84
C ALA A 527 -5.25 20.48 -31.18
N GLN A 528 -6.45 19.95 -31.46
CA GLN A 528 -6.68 18.58 -31.93
C GLN A 528 -6.01 18.33 -33.29
N LYS A 529 -6.11 19.27 -34.24
CA LYS A 529 -5.46 19.13 -35.55
C LYS A 529 -3.93 19.12 -35.46
N ILE A 530 -3.34 19.99 -34.61
CA ILE A 530 -1.90 19.96 -34.32
C ILE A 530 -1.53 18.62 -33.67
N TRP A 531 -2.35 18.17 -32.72
CA TRP A 531 -2.15 16.91 -32.01
C TRP A 531 -2.16 15.68 -32.94
N GLU A 532 -3.01 15.69 -33.96
CA GLU A 532 -3.07 14.67 -35.01
C GLU A 532 -1.91 14.77 -36.04
N GLY A 533 -0.95 15.67 -35.81
CA GLY A 533 0.21 15.86 -36.69
C GLY A 533 -0.11 16.56 -38.01
N LYS A 534 -1.30 17.13 -38.17
CA LYS A 534 -1.70 17.82 -39.41
C LYS A 534 -0.87 19.10 -39.58
N VAL A 535 -0.34 19.32 -40.79
CA VAL A 535 0.35 20.56 -41.14
C VAL A 535 -0.70 21.65 -41.33
N ILE A 536 -0.66 22.67 -40.48
CA ILE A 536 -1.59 23.81 -40.48
C ILE A 536 -0.84 25.03 -41.03
N SER A 537 -1.46 25.79 -41.94
CA SER A 537 -0.86 27.02 -42.47
C SER A 537 -0.89 28.15 -41.42
N PRO A 538 0.08 29.10 -41.43
CA PRO A 538 0.09 30.22 -40.48
C PRO A 538 -1.19 31.07 -40.46
N GLU A 539 -1.94 31.06 -41.57
CA GLU A 539 -3.19 31.82 -41.76
C GLU A 539 -4.38 31.19 -41.00
N GLN A 540 -4.34 29.88 -40.71
CA GLN A 540 -5.35 29.18 -39.91
C GLN A 540 -5.20 29.40 -38.40
N CYS A 541 -4.09 30.04 -37.95
CA CYS A 541 -3.80 30.33 -36.55
C CYS A 541 -4.60 31.52 -35.97
N LEU A 542 -5.36 32.26 -36.79
CA LEU A 542 -5.94 33.56 -36.43
C LEU A 542 -7.46 33.54 -36.16
N THR A 543 -8.12 32.39 -36.24
CA THR A 543 -9.57 32.31 -35.96
C THR A 543 -9.84 32.18 -34.46
N GLN A 544 -10.42 33.23 -33.88
CA GLN A 544 -10.80 33.29 -32.48
C GLN A 544 -11.96 32.34 -32.17
N SER A 545 -11.76 31.37 -31.27
CA SER A 545 -12.83 30.58 -30.66
C SER A 545 -13.32 31.25 -29.37
N SER A 546 -14.63 31.22 -29.13
CA SER A 546 -15.34 31.89 -28.02
C SER A 546 -15.54 31.01 -26.77
N ALA A 547 -14.76 29.94 -26.60
CA ALA A 547 -14.95 29.01 -25.50
C ALA A 547 -14.57 29.59 -24.12
N ALA A 548 -15.39 29.29 -23.11
CA ALA A 548 -15.14 29.67 -21.72
C ALA A 548 -13.81 29.08 -21.20
N PRO A 549 -13.11 29.76 -20.27
CA PRO A 549 -11.86 29.26 -19.74
C PRO A 549 -12.06 27.93 -18.99
N LEU A 550 -11.51 26.85 -19.55
CA LEU A 550 -11.32 25.60 -18.82
C LEU A 550 -10.36 25.87 -17.64
N GLY A 551 -10.62 25.27 -16.48
CA GLY A 551 -9.63 25.23 -15.39
C GLY A 551 -8.32 24.59 -15.85
N VAL A 552 -7.27 24.60 -15.02
CA VAL A 552 -5.97 24.02 -15.40
C VAL A 552 -6.12 22.57 -15.89
N VAL A 553 -5.82 22.34 -17.18
CA VAL A 553 -5.81 21.02 -17.82
C VAL A 553 -4.37 20.50 -17.80
N CYS A 554 -4.17 19.30 -17.26
CA CYS A 554 -2.86 18.66 -17.24
C CYS A 554 -2.36 18.39 -18.67
N ASN A 555 -1.11 18.74 -18.96
CA ASN A 555 -0.51 18.57 -20.28
C ASN A 555 0.98 18.19 -20.17
N PHE A 556 1.60 17.88 -21.31
CA PHE A 556 2.98 17.38 -21.38
C PHE A 556 4.03 18.35 -20.78
N GLN A 557 3.76 19.66 -20.78
CA GLN A 557 4.65 20.64 -20.17
C GLN A 557 4.73 20.44 -18.66
N HIS A 558 3.67 19.95 -18.00
CA HIS A 558 3.67 19.73 -16.56
C HIS A 558 4.59 18.57 -16.15
N ASP A 559 4.64 17.49 -16.94
CA ASP A 559 5.60 16.40 -16.72
C ASP A 559 7.05 16.88 -16.92
N LEU A 560 7.28 17.74 -17.93
CA LEU A 560 8.59 18.35 -18.17
C LEU A 560 9.00 19.36 -17.09
N GLU A 561 8.06 20.17 -16.59
CA GLU A 561 8.30 21.12 -15.50
C GLU A 561 8.71 20.37 -14.23
N SER A 562 8.09 19.22 -13.97
CA SER A 562 8.46 18.35 -12.85
C SER A 562 9.90 17.84 -12.99
N LEU A 563 10.29 17.40 -14.20
CA LEU A 563 11.67 16.99 -14.47
C LEU A 563 12.67 18.16 -14.30
N PHE A 564 12.28 19.38 -14.67
CA PHE A 564 13.09 20.59 -14.46
C PHE A 564 13.31 20.87 -12.98
N TRP A 565 12.26 20.79 -12.15
CA TRP A 565 12.39 20.98 -10.69
C TRP A 565 13.32 19.94 -10.06
N ILE A 566 13.27 18.70 -10.53
CA ILE A 566 14.17 17.63 -10.06
C ILE A 566 15.63 17.95 -10.43
N ALA A 567 15.88 18.37 -11.68
CA ALA A 567 17.22 18.73 -12.13
C ALA A 567 17.81 19.90 -11.33
N LEU A 568 16.98 20.93 -11.07
CA LEU A 568 17.38 22.07 -10.26
C LEU A 568 17.67 21.66 -8.80
N TRP A 569 16.82 20.81 -8.22
CA TRP A 569 17.00 20.30 -6.86
C TRP A 569 18.33 19.54 -6.69
N ILE A 570 18.74 18.73 -7.67
CA ILE A 570 20.03 18.05 -7.60
C ILE A 570 21.18 19.05 -7.53
N LEU A 571 21.18 20.01 -8.46
CA LEU A 571 22.24 21.00 -8.52
C LEU A 571 22.32 21.74 -7.19
N LEU A 572 21.20 22.30 -6.73
CA LEU A 572 21.21 23.19 -5.57
C LEU A 572 21.35 22.47 -4.22
N ALA A 573 20.78 21.27 -4.07
CA ALA A 573 20.63 20.62 -2.77
C ALA A 573 21.45 19.33 -2.59
N ARG A 574 21.99 18.75 -3.67
CA ARG A 574 22.72 17.46 -3.62
C ARG A 574 24.19 17.57 -3.99
N VAL A 575 24.64 18.72 -4.49
CA VAL A 575 26.06 18.99 -4.72
C VAL A 575 26.67 19.57 -3.46
N ASP A 576 27.72 18.92 -2.94
CA ASP A 576 28.54 19.50 -1.89
C ASP A 576 29.46 20.57 -2.49
N TYR A 577 28.99 21.81 -2.45
CA TYR A 577 29.74 22.95 -2.95
C TYR A 577 30.99 23.27 -2.12
N GLN A 578 31.11 22.77 -0.88
CA GLN A 578 32.32 23.00 -0.08
C GLN A 578 33.52 22.23 -0.65
N LEU A 579 33.29 21.08 -1.29
CA LEU A 579 34.32 20.31 -2.00
C LEU A 579 34.75 20.95 -3.34
N LEU A 580 33.93 21.84 -3.90
CA LEU A 580 34.22 22.54 -5.16
C LEU A 580 35.04 23.82 -4.96
N ILE A 581 34.96 24.46 -3.79
CA ILE A 581 35.60 25.77 -3.55
C ILE A 581 37.13 25.73 -3.66
N PRO A 582 37.87 24.74 -3.11
CA PRO A 582 39.33 24.72 -3.23
C PRO A 582 39.82 24.55 -4.67
N SER A 583 39.15 23.69 -5.46
CA SER A 583 39.56 23.36 -6.83
C SER A 583 39.16 24.44 -7.86
N VAL A 584 38.03 25.12 -7.65
CA VAL A 584 37.59 26.24 -8.51
C VAL A 584 38.41 27.50 -8.22
N CYS A 585 38.77 27.76 -6.96
CA CYS A 585 39.65 28.89 -6.62
C CYS A 585 41.07 28.69 -7.18
N GLU A 586 41.65 27.49 -7.14
CA GLU A 586 42.96 27.23 -7.76
C GLU A 586 42.94 27.34 -9.30
N ALA A 587 41.83 26.99 -9.95
CA ALA A 587 41.67 27.09 -11.40
C ALA A 587 41.35 28.51 -11.89
N TYR A 588 40.76 29.38 -11.04
CA TYR A 588 40.54 30.79 -11.35
C TYR A 588 41.74 31.69 -11.01
N LEU A 589 42.70 31.20 -10.21
CA LEU A 589 43.92 31.90 -9.80
C LEU A 589 45.16 31.52 -10.63
N ARG A 590 45.01 30.63 -11.62
CA ARG A 590 46.01 30.36 -12.68
C ARG A 590 45.47 30.84 -14.01
#